data_AF-A0A7C0VEH9-F1
#
_entry.id   AF-A0A7C0VEH9-F1
#
_cell.length_a   1.000
_cell.length_b   1.000
_cell.length_c   1.000
_cell.angle_alpha   90.00
_cell.angle_beta   90.00
_cell.angle_gamma   90.00
#
_symmetry.space_group_name_H-M   'P 1'
#
loop_
_entity.id
_entity.type
_entity.pdbx_description
1 polymer ?
#
loop_
_entity_poly.entity_id
_entity_poly.type
_entity_poly.pdbx_seq_one_letter_code
_entity_poly.pdbx_strand_id
1 'polypeptide(L)'
;MELVVDRLHIEAGGPLVVVMNRLDAANLGVISSDRVFVRHGDRHAVCILNISEEGNPGVLGVYSEVARFLGVQEGDRVWVEPARRPESLDYIREKINGQRLTPWKIQRIVGDVVEHHL
;
A
#
# COMPACT_ATOMS: atom_id res chain seq x y z
N MET A 1 -7.83 9.03 -4.88
CA MET A 1 -9.26 8.87 -4.53
C MET A 1 -9.40 9.03 -3.03
N GLU A 2 -10.42 9.72 -2.53
CA GLU A 2 -10.69 9.84 -1.10
C GLU A 2 -11.69 8.76 -0.68
N LEU A 3 -11.39 8.00 0.38
CA LEU A 3 -12.23 6.93 0.93
C LEU A 3 -12.36 7.08 2.44
N VAL A 4 -13.44 6.54 3.00
CA VAL A 4 -13.72 6.52 4.43
C VAL A 4 -13.18 5.23 5.04
N VAL A 5 -12.51 5.32 6.18
CA VAL A 5 -11.91 4.17 6.87
C VAL A 5 -12.97 3.34 7.60
N ASP A 6 -12.94 2.03 7.37
CA ASP A 6 -13.67 1.00 8.12
C ASP A 6 -12.67 0.00 8.73
N ARG A 7 -12.65 -0.15 10.04
CA ARG A 7 -11.69 -0.97 10.76
C ARG A 7 -12.19 -2.41 10.85
N LEU A 8 -11.51 -3.29 10.13
CA LEU A 8 -11.92 -4.70 10.06
C LEU A 8 -11.53 -5.53 11.30
N HIS A 9 -10.73 -4.98 12.21
CA HIS A 9 -10.22 -5.69 13.40
C HIS A 9 -9.55 -7.05 13.09
N ILE A 10 -9.01 -7.20 11.89
CA ILE A 10 -8.24 -8.36 11.42
C ILE A 10 -6.76 -8.01 11.45
N GLU A 11 -5.92 -9.01 11.69
CA GLU A 11 -4.46 -8.92 11.60
C GLU A 11 -3.95 -9.90 10.52
N ALA A 12 -2.94 -9.46 9.75
CA ALA A 12 -2.26 -10.24 8.72
C ALA A 12 -0.87 -10.73 9.16
N GLY A 13 -0.39 -10.32 10.35
CA GLY A 13 0.88 -10.79 10.91
C GLY A 13 2.12 -10.15 10.28
N GLY A 14 1.99 -8.92 9.77
CA GLY A 14 3.12 -8.14 9.24
C GLY A 14 2.77 -7.30 8.02
N PRO A 15 2.22 -7.89 6.93
CA PRO A 15 1.85 -7.13 5.74
C PRO A 15 0.77 -6.09 6.04
N LEU A 16 0.92 -4.91 5.44
CA LEU A 16 -0.09 -3.86 5.49
C LEU A 16 -1.17 -4.17 4.45
N VAL A 17 -2.33 -4.62 4.88
CA VAL A 17 -3.43 -5.03 4.00
C VAL A 17 -4.61 -4.06 4.11
N VAL A 18 -5.15 -3.66 2.97
CA VAL A 18 -6.38 -2.89 2.85
C VAL A 18 -7.37 -3.60 1.94
N VAL A 19 -8.66 -3.41 2.20
CA VAL A 19 -9.76 -4.02 1.46
C VAL A 19 -10.58 -2.91 0.80
N MET A 20 -10.87 -3.06 -0.49
CA MET A 20 -11.66 -2.10 -1.25
C MET A 20 -12.82 -2.82 -1.94
N ASN A 21 -13.92 -2.10 -2.16
CA ASN A 21 -15.00 -2.61 -2.99
C ASN A 21 -14.57 -2.73 -4.47
N ARG A 22 -15.11 -3.73 -5.17
CA ARG A 22 -14.85 -3.97 -6.60
C ARG A 22 -15.09 -2.75 -7.51
N LEU A 23 -16.10 -1.93 -7.22
CA LEU A 23 -16.41 -0.72 -8.00
C LEU A 23 -15.32 0.36 -7.84
N ASP A 24 -14.87 0.59 -6.61
CA ASP A 24 -13.81 1.57 -6.34
C ASP A 24 -12.47 1.11 -6.95
N ALA A 25 -12.17 -0.19 -6.87
CA ALA A 25 -10.98 -0.77 -7.48
C ALA A 25 -11.01 -0.63 -9.01
N ALA A 26 -12.18 -0.87 -9.64
CA ALA A 26 -12.36 -0.67 -11.07
C ALA A 26 -12.20 0.80 -11.48
N ASN A 27 -12.73 1.73 -10.68
CA ASN A 27 -12.57 3.18 -10.89
C ASN A 27 -11.11 3.64 -10.77
N LEU A 28 -10.35 3.03 -9.85
CA LEU A 28 -8.94 3.32 -9.64
C LEU A 28 -8.02 2.56 -10.62
N GLY A 29 -8.56 1.58 -11.36
CA GLY A 29 -7.83 0.79 -12.34
C GLY A 29 -6.86 -0.23 -11.74
N VAL A 30 -7.16 -0.74 -10.55
CA VAL A 30 -6.32 -1.69 -9.79
C VAL A 30 -7.01 -3.04 -9.63
N ILE A 31 -6.23 -4.10 -9.45
CA ILE A 31 -6.71 -5.46 -9.20
C ILE A 31 -6.30 -5.98 -7.82
N SER A 32 -6.86 -7.11 -7.39
CA SER A 32 -6.49 -7.72 -6.11
C SER A 32 -5.01 -8.14 -6.13
N SER A 33 -4.34 -7.99 -5.00
CA SER A 33 -2.88 -8.14 -4.80
C SER A 33 -2.03 -7.00 -5.37
N ASP A 34 -2.63 -6.00 -6.02
CA ASP A 34 -1.89 -4.78 -6.35
C ASP A 34 -1.48 -4.03 -5.09
N ARG A 35 -0.50 -3.15 -5.23
CA ARG A 35 -0.09 -2.25 -4.17
C ARG A 35 -0.75 -0.90 -4.37
N VAL A 36 -1.28 -0.35 -3.29
CA VAL A 36 -1.88 0.99 -3.24
C VAL A 36 -1.14 1.84 -2.21
N PHE A 37 -0.93 3.10 -2.55
CA PHE A 37 -0.42 4.10 -1.64
C PHE A 37 -1.60 4.72 -0.88
N VAL A 38 -1.57 4.61 0.44
CA VAL A 38 -2.60 5.15 1.33
C VAL A 38 -1.98 6.26 2.18
N ARG A 39 -2.62 7.42 2.20
CA ARG A 39 -2.15 8.61 2.93
C ARG A 39 -3.22 9.15 3.87
N HIS A 40 -2.81 9.45 5.10
CA HIS A 40 -3.60 10.12 6.12
C HIS A 40 -2.80 11.28 6.71
N GLY A 41 -3.16 12.52 6.34
CA GLY A 41 -2.37 13.71 6.67
C GLY A 41 -0.94 13.60 6.11
N ASP A 42 0.05 13.64 7.02
CA ASP A 42 1.48 13.51 6.72
C ASP A 42 1.99 12.05 6.74
N ARG A 43 1.16 11.11 7.24
CA ARG A 43 1.51 9.68 7.29
C ARG A 43 1.06 8.98 6.03
N HIS A 44 1.87 8.06 5.54
CA HIS A 44 1.55 7.26 4.37
C HIS A 44 2.16 5.87 4.45
N ALA A 45 1.57 4.93 3.71
CA ALA A 45 2.03 3.56 3.62
C ALA A 45 1.70 2.98 2.25
N VAL A 46 2.53 2.04 1.78
CA VAL A 46 2.17 1.16 0.67
C VAL A 46 1.51 -0.08 1.26
N CYS A 47 0.29 -0.36 0.83
CA CYS A 47 -0.51 -1.47 1.30
C CYS A 47 -0.85 -2.43 0.17
N ILE A 48 -1.00 -3.71 0.49
CA ILE A 48 -1.51 -4.73 -0.41
C ILE A 48 -3.03 -4.61 -0.45
N LEU A 49 -3.58 -4.51 -1.65
CA LEU A 49 -5.00 -4.39 -1.90
C LEU A 49 -5.66 -5.76 -2.00
N ASN A 50 -6.68 -6.00 -1.19
CA ASN A 50 -7.66 -7.05 -1.40
C ASN A 50 -8.97 -6.42 -1.90
N ILE A 51 -9.66 -7.12 -2.80
CA ILE A 51 -10.95 -6.67 -3.31
C ILE A 51 -12.04 -7.54 -2.69
N SER A 52 -13.05 -6.89 -2.11
CA SER A 52 -14.28 -7.55 -1.67
C SER A 52 -15.39 -7.38 -2.72
N GLU A 53 -16.13 -8.47 -2.96
CA GLU A 53 -17.38 -8.41 -3.75
C GLU A 53 -18.54 -7.87 -2.92
N GLU A 54 -18.47 -8.02 -1.60
CA GLU A 54 -19.48 -7.59 -0.64
C GLU A 54 -18.93 -6.41 0.17
N GLY A 55 -19.56 -5.23 0.04
CA GLY A 55 -19.14 -4.01 0.73
C GLY A 55 -19.69 -2.76 0.05
N ASN A 56 -19.75 -1.65 0.78
CA ASN A 56 -20.22 -0.37 0.23
C ASN A 56 -19.08 0.36 -0.50
N PRO A 57 -19.31 0.90 -1.71
CA PRO A 57 -18.37 1.80 -2.35
C PRO A 57 -18.10 3.05 -1.49
N GLY A 58 -16.92 3.62 -1.64
CA GLY A 58 -16.47 4.80 -0.89
C GLY A 58 -15.84 4.48 0.47
N VAL A 59 -15.68 3.18 0.79
CA VAL A 59 -15.12 2.70 2.05
C VAL A 59 -13.83 1.92 1.80
N LEU A 60 -12.82 2.16 2.63
CA LEU A 60 -11.57 1.40 2.66
C LEU A 60 -11.51 0.62 3.98
N GLY A 61 -11.64 -0.69 3.86
CA GLY A 61 -11.39 -1.62 4.96
C GLY A 61 -9.90 -1.62 5.31
N VAL A 62 -9.55 -1.33 6.57
CA VAL A 62 -8.16 -1.32 7.02
C VAL A 62 -7.93 -2.39 8.09
N TYR A 63 -6.83 -3.11 7.94
CA TYR A 63 -6.39 -4.06 8.95
C TYR A 63 -5.79 -3.32 10.15
N SER A 64 -5.68 -4.01 11.28
CA SER A 64 -5.25 -3.40 12.54
C SER A 64 -3.82 -2.84 12.45
N GLU A 65 -2.94 -3.49 11.69
CA GLU A 65 -1.58 -3.01 11.44
C GLU A 65 -1.56 -1.70 10.66
N VAL A 66 -2.39 -1.58 9.62
CA VAL A 66 -2.53 -0.36 8.81
C VAL A 66 -3.08 0.78 9.67
N ALA A 67 -4.11 0.50 10.47
CA ALA A 67 -4.70 1.47 11.38
C ALA A 67 -3.68 2.01 12.39
N ARG A 68 -2.86 1.12 12.96
CA ARG A 68 -1.80 1.48 13.92
C ARG A 68 -0.68 2.29 13.25
N PHE A 69 -0.27 1.89 12.04
CA PHE A 69 0.81 2.53 11.31
C PHE A 69 0.45 3.95 10.85
N LEU A 70 -0.73 4.11 10.23
CA LEU A 70 -1.22 5.41 9.75
C LEU A 70 -1.87 6.24 10.86
N GLY A 71 -2.18 5.63 12.00
CA GLY A 71 -2.89 6.27 13.11
C GLY A 71 -4.28 6.74 12.71
N VAL A 72 -5.00 5.95 11.89
CA VAL A 72 -6.37 6.22 11.45
C VAL A 72 -7.39 5.61 12.41
N GLN A 73 -8.54 6.26 12.53
CA GLN A 73 -9.71 5.82 13.28
C GLN A 73 -10.87 5.48 12.36
N GLU A 74 -11.91 4.86 12.93
CA GLU A 74 -13.15 4.58 12.22
C GLU A 74 -13.78 5.87 11.70
N GLY A 75 -14.14 5.91 10.41
CA GLY A 75 -14.74 7.08 9.78
C GLY A 75 -13.75 8.17 9.32
N ASP A 76 -12.45 8.01 9.57
CA ASP A 76 -11.44 8.93 9.05
C ASP A 76 -11.39 8.91 7.52
N ARG A 77 -10.95 10.01 6.91
CA ARG A 77 -10.77 10.08 5.46
C ARG A 77 -9.32 9.85 5.08
N VAL A 78 -9.12 8.97 4.12
CA VAL A 78 -7.79 8.64 3.59
C VAL A 78 -7.74 8.82 2.09
N TRP A 79 -6.57 9.21 1.60
CA TRP A 79 -6.30 9.28 0.19
C TRP A 79 -5.65 7.99 -0.29
N VAL A 80 -6.20 7.40 -1.35
CA VAL A 80 -5.72 6.16 -1.96
C VAL A 80 -5.39 6.38 -3.44
N GLU A 81 -4.24 5.90 -3.87
CA GLU A 81 -3.81 5.88 -5.27
C GLU A 81 -3.02 4.59 -5.58
N PRO A 82 -2.91 4.17 -6.85
CA PRO A 82 -2.05 3.05 -7.21
C PRO A 82 -0.60 3.32 -6.79
N ALA A 83 0.04 2.35 -6.15
CA ALA A 83 1.43 2.52 -5.74
C ALA A 83 2.33 2.59 -6.98
N ARG A 84 3.22 3.58 -7.00
CA ARG A 84 4.25 3.64 -8.03
C ARG A 84 5.27 2.54 -7.77
N ARG A 85 5.68 1.86 -8.84
CA ARG A 85 6.77 0.89 -8.77
C ARG A 85 8.03 1.62 -8.28
N PRO A 86 8.67 1.18 -7.17
CA PRO A 86 9.84 1.86 -6.64
C PRO A 86 11.03 1.69 -7.59
N GLU A 87 11.89 2.70 -7.65
CA GLU A 87 13.08 2.70 -8.52
C GLU A 87 14.10 1.62 -8.09
N SER A 88 14.12 1.25 -6.80
CA SER A 88 14.97 0.17 -6.27
C SER A 88 14.72 -1.17 -6.94
N LEU A 89 13.52 -1.41 -7.47
CA LEU A 89 13.17 -2.64 -8.19
C LEU A 89 13.96 -2.76 -9.50
N ASP A 90 14.29 -1.64 -10.14
CA ASP A 90 15.13 -1.64 -11.33
C ASP A 90 16.62 -1.82 -10.95
N TYR A 91 17.06 -1.26 -9.82
CA TYR A 91 18.40 -1.53 -9.29
C TYR A 91 18.58 -3.00 -8.90
N ILE A 92 17.55 -3.64 -8.32
CA ILE A 92 17.59 -5.08 -8.03
C ILE A 92 17.74 -5.88 -9.33
N ARG A 93 17.00 -5.51 -10.40
CA ARG A 93 17.15 -6.15 -11.72
C ARG A 93 18.54 -5.96 -12.30
N GLU A 94 19.13 -4.78 -12.21
CA GLU A 94 20.52 -4.54 -12.63
C GLU A 94 21.48 -5.52 -11.93
N LYS A 95 21.31 -5.73 -10.62
CA LYS A 95 22.13 -6.67 -9.86
C LYS A 95 21.93 -8.12 -10.29
N ILE A 96 20.69 -8.54 -10.54
CA ILE A 96 20.36 -9.86 -11.09
C ILE A 96 21.02 -10.06 -12.46
N ASN A 97 21.05 -9.01 -13.30
CA ASN A 97 21.70 -9.01 -14.60
C ASN A 97 23.23 -8.89 -14.55
N GLY A 98 23.84 -8.98 -13.36
CA GLY A 98 25.29 -8.97 -13.17
C GLY A 98 25.93 -7.58 -13.12
N GLN A 99 25.15 -6.50 -13.14
CA GLN A 99 25.68 -5.15 -13.03
C GLN A 99 26.13 -4.82 -11.59
N ARG A 100 27.10 -3.92 -11.46
CA ARG A 100 27.61 -3.47 -10.15
C ARG A 100 26.76 -2.32 -9.63
N LEU A 101 26.13 -2.53 -8.47
CA LEU A 101 25.42 -1.48 -7.77
C LEU A 101 26.38 -0.50 -7.13
N THR A 102 26.01 0.76 -7.18
CA THR A 102 26.70 1.84 -6.49
C THR A 102 26.15 2.01 -5.06
N PRO A 103 26.90 2.64 -4.14
CA PRO A 103 26.46 2.81 -2.77
C PRO A 103 25.09 3.49 -2.63
N TRP A 104 24.79 4.49 -3.47
CA TRP A 104 23.48 5.17 -3.43
C TRP A 104 22.34 4.23 -3.85
N LYS A 105 22.54 3.35 -4.84
CA LYS A 105 21.53 2.37 -5.28
C LYS A 105 21.22 1.38 -4.17
N ILE A 106 22.25 0.92 -3.45
CA ILE A 106 22.08 0.04 -2.30
C ILE A 106 21.30 0.76 -1.19
N GLN A 107 21.64 2.00 -0.88
CA GLN A 107 20.93 2.78 0.13
C GLN A 107 19.44 2.98 -0.23
N ARG A 108 19.13 3.23 -1.51
CA ARG A 108 17.75 3.30 -2.00
C ARG A 108 17.01 1.97 -1.86
N ILE A 109 17.64 0.84 -2.20
CA ILE A 109 17.05 -0.50 -1.98
C ILE A 109 16.75 -0.71 -0.49
N VAL A 110 17.71 -0.43 0.39
CA VAL A 110 17.52 -0.60 1.84
C VAL A 110 16.39 0.29 2.37
N GLY A 111 16.35 1.56 1.94
CA GLY A 111 15.27 2.48 2.29
C GLY A 111 13.90 1.93 1.89
N ASP A 112 13.77 1.50 0.63
CA ASP A 112 12.50 0.95 0.12
C ASP A 112 12.11 -0.37 0.83
N VAL A 113 13.07 -1.18 1.32
CA VAL A 113 12.76 -2.35 2.16
C VAL A 113 12.21 -1.93 3.51
N VAL A 114 12.85 -0.97 4.18
CA VAL A 114 12.46 -0.50 5.52
C VAL A 114 11.11 0.22 5.48
N GLU A 115 10.83 0.97 4.41
CA GLU A 115 9.57 1.67 4.18
C GLU A 115 8.45 0.74 3.66
N HIS A 116 8.72 -0.56 3.48
CA HIS A 116 7.80 -1.54 2.91
C HIS A 116 7.31 -1.17 1.49
N HIS A 117 8.13 -0.45 0.73
CA HIS A 117 7.87 -0.11 -0.66
C HIS A 117 8.20 -1.25 -1.64
N LEU A 118 9.07 -2.20 -1.24
CA LEU A 118 9.50 -3.37 -2.02
C LEU A 118 8.64 -4.63 -1.86
#